data_AF-A0A662I6F1-F1
#
_entry.id   AF-A0A662I6F1-F1
#
_cell.length_a   1.000
_cell.length_b   1.000
_cell.length_c   1.000
_cell.angle_alpha   90.00
_cell.angle_beta   90.00
_cell.angle_gamma   90.00
#
_symmetry.space_group_name_H-M   'P 1'
#
loop_
_entity.id
_entity.type
_entity.pdbx_description
1 polymer ?
#
loop_
_entity_poly.entity_id
_entity_poly.type
_entity_poly.pdbx_seq_one_letter_code
_entity_poly.pdbx_strand_id
1 'polypeptide(L)'
;MGKKKCPLCGKEYPVFAKVCPLVHCPNCGSTELSEININVVVEAGKRVVAFIVFIAAAYLTFSFLSMFKSEFLADILDLVKAFSYLAVIMYVFHMIDWIFRVSKGVFSQYTCLNCRYVFKKPKVNVPLVEVEEKEETKLYSSDEDTLVYS
;
A
#
# COMPACT_ATOMS: atom_id res chain seq x y z
N MET A 1 6.17 32.38 22.05
CA MET A 1 6.01 32.07 20.61
C MET A 1 5.13 30.84 20.52
N GLY A 2 3.95 30.93 19.92
CA GLY A 2 3.02 29.79 19.86
C GLY A 2 3.65 28.55 19.23
N LYS A 3 3.15 27.37 19.57
CA LYS A 3 3.52 26.11 18.92
C LYS A 3 2.26 25.42 18.44
N LYS A 4 2.38 24.69 17.32
CA LYS A 4 1.35 23.80 16.84
C LYS A 4 1.77 22.35 17.09
N LYS A 5 0.82 21.47 17.33
CA LYS A 5 1.09 20.06 17.63
C LYS A 5 0.34 19.16 16.65
N CYS A 6 0.99 18.08 16.21
CA CYS A 6 0.30 17.04 15.46
C CYS A 6 -0.61 16.26 16.42
N PRO A 7 -1.92 16.13 16.13
CA PRO A 7 -2.83 15.40 17.02
C PRO A 7 -2.57 13.89 17.05
N LEU A 8 -1.82 13.35 16.07
CA LEU A 8 -1.54 11.91 15.97
C LEU A 8 -0.22 11.50 16.65
N CYS A 9 0.88 12.17 16.33
CA CYS A 9 2.20 11.81 16.87
C CYS A 9 2.66 12.70 18.02
N GLY A 10 1.92 13.76 18.35
CA GLY A 10 2.25 14.68 19.43
C GLY A 10 3.48 15.55 19.19
N LYS A 11 4.10 15.49 18.00
CA LYS A 11 5.27 16.30 17.67
C LYS A 11 4.89 17.79 17.57
N GLU A 12 5.71 18.64 18.16
CA GLU A 12 5.56 20.09 18.11
C GLU A 12 6.22 20.68 16.86
N TYR A 13 5.60 21.71 16.33
CA TYR A 13 5.98 22.41 15.12
C TYR A 13 5.89 23.93 15.33
N PRO A 14 6.68 24.73 14.60
CA PRO A 14 6.57 26.18 14.64
C PRO A 14 5.23 26.65 14.05
N VAL A 15 4.74 27.83 14.46
CA VAL A 15 3.41 28.37 14.08
C VAL A 15 3.16 28.40 12.57
N PHE A 16 4.21 28.65 11.78
CA PHE A 16 4.13 28.74 10.33
C PHE A 16 3.93 27.37 9.63
N ALA A 17 4.20 26.26 10.32
CA ALA A 17 3.94 24.94 9.78
C ALA A 17 2.42 24.68 9.75
N LYS A 18 1.94 24.19 8.60
CA LYS A 18 0.51 23.87 8.41
C LYS A 18 0.20 22.38 8.64
N VAL A 19 1.17 21.51 8.34
CA VAL A 19 0.97 20.05 8.33
C VAL A 19 2.15 19.31 8.95
N CYS A 20 1.88 18.13 9.49
CA CYS A 20 2.87 17.13 9.84
C CYS A 20 3.23 16.30 8.59
N PRO A 21 4.47 16.39 8.06
CA PRO A 21 4.87 15.66 6.85
C PRO A 21 5.13 14.17 7.11
N LEU A 22 5.13 13.75 8.37
CA LEU A 22 5.39 12.36 8.74
C LEU A 22 4.23 11.45 8.32
N VAL A 23 4.57 10.17 8.26
CA VAL A 23 3.71 9.09 7.81
C VAL A 23 3.11 8.41 9.05
N HIS A 24 1.78 8.31 9.13
CA HIS A 24 1.09 7.84 10.34
C HIS A 24 0.17 6.65 10.07
N CYS A 25 0.07 5.75 11.05
CA CYS A 25 -0.97 4.73 11.09
C CYS A 25 -2.35 5.40 11.19
N PRO A 26 -3.33 5.03 10.34
CA PRO A 26 -4.67 5.60 10.39
C PRO A 26 -5.46 5.22 11.65
N ASN A 27 -5.06 4.14 12.34
CA ASN A 27 -5.73 3.60 13.53
C ASN A 27 -5.21 4.23 14.82
N CYS A 28 -3.89 4.19 15.07
CA CYS A 28 -3.31 4.68 16.34
C CYS A 28 -2.40 5.91 16.20
N GLY A 29 -2.19 6.44 15.00
CA GLY A 29 -1.34 7.63 14.78
C GLY A 29 0.17 7.40 14.89
N SER A 30 0.63 6.19 15.19
CA SER A 30 2.07 5.87 15.27
C SER A 30 2.79 6.05 13.92
N THR A 31 4.05 6.49 13.99
CA THR A 31 4.96 6.63 12.85
C THR A 31 5.81 5.37 12.61
N GLU A 32 5.73 4.38 13.48
CA GLU A 32 6.46 3.12 13.37
C GLU A 32 5.71 2.14 12.47
N LEU A 33 6.10 2.10 11.20
CA LEU A 33 5.46 1.30 10.16
C LEU A 33 6.46 0.33 9.54
N SER A 34 6.00 -0.89 9.28
CA SER A 34 6.75 -1.90 8.53
C SER A 34 6.01 -2.21 7.23
N GLU A 35 6.74 -2.24 6.12
CA GLU A 35 6.22 -2.74 4.86
C GLU A 35 6.11 -4.27 4.91
N ILE A 36 4.89 -4.75 4.87
CA ILE A 36 4.57 -6.14 4.56
C ILE A 36 4.46 -6.25 3.05
N ASN A 37 5.44 -6.93 2.46
CA ASN A 37 5.26 -7.50 1.14
C ASN A 37 4.25 -8.63 1.26
N ILE A 38 2.99 -8.38 0.87
CA ILE A 38 2.04 -9.46 0.68
C ILE A 38 2.68 -10.41 -0.32
N ASN A 39 2.77 -11.68 0.09
CA ASN A 39 3.49 -12.75 -0.57
C ASN A 39 3.32 -12.70 -2.10
N VAL A 40 4.27 -12.05 -2.77
CA VAL A 40 4.37 -11.94 -4.24
C VAL A 40 4.27 -13.33 -4.87
N VAL A 41 4.74 -14.34 -4.14
CA VAL A 41 4.67 -15.77 -4.48
C VAL A 41 3.25 -16.27 -4.74
N VAL A 42 2.26 -15.89 -3.93
CA VAL A 42 0.87 -16.39 -4.09
C VAL A 42 0.20 -15.76 -5.31
N GLU A 43 0.41 -14.47 -5.53
CA GLU A 43 -0.19 -13.76 -6.66
C GLU A 43 0.53 -14.12 -7.98
N ALA A 44 1.85 -14.27 -7.96
CA ALA A 44 2.61 -14.82 -9.08
C ALA A 44 2.15 -16.24 -9.41
N GLY A 45 1.93 -17.08 -8.37
CA GLY A 45 1.40 -18.43 -8.53
C GLY A 45 0.06 -18.47 -9.27
N LYS A 46 -0.91 -17.62 -8.86
CA LYS A 46 -2.21 -17.53 -9.55
C LYS A 46 -2.08 -17.17 -11.03
N ARG A 47 -1.19 -16.22 -11.37
CA ARG A 47 -0.99 -15.79 -12.76
C ARG A 47 -0.30 -16.85 -13.61
N VAL A 48 0.69 -17.54 -13.06
CA VAL A 48 1.34 -18.68 -13.74
C VAL A 48 0.33 -19.79 -14.01
N VAL A 49 -0.52 -20.13 -13.04
CA VAL A 49 -1.59 -21.13 -13.23
C VAL A 49 -2.56 -20.69 -14.33
N ALA A 50 -2.99 -19.42 -14.34
CA ALA A 50 -3.86 -18.89 -15.38
C ALA A 50 -3.23 -18.98 -16.78
N PHE A 51 -1.92 -18.74 -16.90
CA PHE A 51 -1.20 -18.88 -18.17
C PHE A 51 -1.13 -20.33 -18.65
N ILE A 52 -0.87 -21.27 -17.74
CA ILE A 52 -0.84 -22.71 -18.07
C ILE A 52 -2.22 -23.14 -18.58
N VAL A 53 -3.30 -22.70 -17.94
CA VAL A 53 -4.67 -22.98 -18.38
C VAL A 53 -4.94 -22.37 -19.76
N PHE A 54 -4.46 -21.16 -20.03
CA PHE A 54 -4.59 -20.52 -21.34
C PHE A 54 -3.87 -21.30 -22.44
N ILE A 55 -2.63 -21.73 -22.22
CA ILE A 55 -1.88 -22.56 -23.18
C ILE A 55 -2.61 -23.88 -23.42
N ALA A 56 -3.08 -24.53 -22.36
CA ALA A 56 -3.81 -25.79 -22.47
C ALA A 56 -5.10 -25.62 -23.28
N ALA A 57 -5.87 -24.55 -23.04
CA ALA A 57 -7.08 -24.24 -23.80
C ALA A 57 -6.78 -23.95 -25.28
N ALA A 58 -5.72 -23.19 -25.56
CA ALA A 58 -5.28 -22.90 -26.93
C ALA A 58 -4.86 -24.17 -27.68
N TYR A 59 -4.12 -25.07 -27.01
CA TYR A 59 -3.72 -26.36 -27.57
C TYR A 59 -4.93 -27.26 -27.87
N LEU A 60 -5.87 -27.39 -26.92
CA LEU A 60 -7.09 -28.17 -27.12
C LEU A 60 -7.93 -27.63 -28.29
N THR A 61 -8.02 -26.30 -28.41
CA THR A 61 -8.73 -25.65 -29.51
C THR A 61 -8.05 -25.95 -30.84
N PHE A 62 -6.72 -25.85 -30.92
CA PHE A 62 -5.96 -26.19 -32.12
C PHE A 62 -6.11 -27.66 -32.52
N SER A 63 -6.02 -28.59 -31.56
CA SER A 63 -6.23 -30.02 -31.79
C SER A 63 -7.65 -30.35 -32.27
N PHE A 64 -8.66 -29.63 -31.78
CA PHE A 64 -10.03 -29.80 -32.23
C PHE A 64 -10.24 -29.29 -33.66
N LEU A 65 -9.71 -28.11 -33.99
CA LEU A 65 -9.82 -27.53 -35.33
C LEU A 65 -9.07 -28.35 -36.39
N SER A 66 -7.93 -28.96 -36.05
CA SER A 66 -7.14 -29.76 -37.00
C SER A 66 -7.82 -31.07 -37.43
N MET A 67 -8.85 -31.52 -36.71
CA MET A 67 -9.66 -32.68 -37.12
C MET A 67 -10.55 -32.40 -38.33
N PHE A 68 -10.79 -31.12 -38.66
CA PHE A 68 -11.59 -30.71 -39.80
C PHE A 68 -10.69 -30.49 -41.03
N LYS A 69 -10.77 -31.38 -42.02
CA LYS A 69 -9.95 -31.36 -43.25
C LYS A 69 -10.62 -30.53 -44.37
N SER A 70 -10.59 -29.20 -44.27
CA SER A 70 -10.89 -28.35 -45.44
C SER A 70 -9.68 -27.48 -45.76
N GLU A 71 -9.41 -27.23 -47.04
CA GLU A 71 -8.32 -26.34 -47.46
C GLU A 71 -8.51 -24.92 -46.90
N PHE A 72 -9.76 -24.50 -46.73
CA PHE A 72 -10.13 -23.26 -46.03
C PHE A 72 -9.70 -23.23 -44.55
N LEU A 73 -9.67 -24.39 -43.88
CA LEU A 73 -9.22 -24.49 -42.49
C LEU A 73 -7.71 -24.43 -42.35
N ALA A 74 -6.94 -24.77 -43.40
CA ALA A 74 -5.47 -24.67 -43.36
C ALA A 74 -5.03 -23.20 -43.23
N ASP A 75 -5.60 -22.30 -44.04
CA ASP A 75 -5.31 -20.86 -43.98
C ASP A 75 -5.79 -20.24 -42.66
N ILE A 76 -6.94 -20.69 -42.14
CA ILE A 76 -7.44 -20.26 -40.83
C ILE A 76 -6.53 -20.75 -39.70
N LEU A 77 -6.01 -21.97 -39.77
CA LEU A 77 -5.11 -22.54 -38.77
C LEU A 77 -3.79 -21.76 -38.71
N ASP A 78 -3.23 -21.39 -39.86
CA ASP A 78 -2.01 -20.57 -39.91
C ASP A 78 -2.23 -19.16 -39.37
N LEU A 79 -3.39 -18.55 -39.66
CA LEU A 79 -3.77 -17.26 -39.09
C LEU A 79 -3.97 -17.34 -37.56
N VAL A 80 -4.66 -18.36 -37.06
CA VAL A 80 -4.85 -18.62 -35.62
C VAL A 80 -3.51 -18.84 -34.92
N LYS A 81 -2.57 -19.52 -35.58
CA LYS A 81 -1.21 -19.74 -35.06
C LYS A 81 -0.43 -18.43 -34.96
N ALA A 82 -0.54 -17.54 -35.96
CA ALA A 82 0.07 -16.20 -35.88
C ALA A 82 -0.52 -15.36 -34.73
N PHE A 83 -1.85 -15.36 -34.56
CA PHE A 83 -2.51 -14.66 -33.46
C PHE A 83 -2.16 -15.23 -32.08
N SER A 84 -2.00 -16.56 -31.95
CA SER A 84 -1.62 -17.18 -30.69
C SER A 84 -0.19 -16.80 -30.28
N TYR A 85 0.76 -16.73 -31.22
CA TYR A 85 2.10 -16.23 -30.95
C TYR A 85 2.09 -14.76 -30.51
N LEU A 86 1.33 -13.90 -31.20
CA LEU A 86 1.14 -12.51 -30.79
C LEU A 86 0.53 -12.39 -29.38
N ALA A 87 -0.48 -13.21 -29.06
CA ALA A 87 -1.09 -13.23 -27.75
C ALA A 87 -0.09 -13.64 -26.64
N VAL A 88 0.76 -14.63 -26.90
CA VAL A 88 1.83 -15.03 -25.97
C VAL A 88 2.83 -13.89 -25.77
N ILE A 89 3.26 -13.23 -26.83
CA ILE A 89 4.19 -12.09 -26.76
C ILE A 89 3.56 -10.95 -25.93
N MET A 90 2.32 -10.56 -26.25
CA MET A 90 1.59 -9.54 -25.50
C MET A 90 1.41 -9.92 -24.02
N TYR A 91 1.16 -11.20 -23.73
CA TYR A 91 1.06 -11.70 -22.37
C TYR A 91 2.39 -11.58 -21.61
N VAL A 92 3.52 -11.92 -22.26
CA VAL A 92 4.85 -11.77 -21.66
C VAL A 92 5.13 -10.29 -21.34
N PHE A 93 4.84 -9.37 -22.26
CA PHE A 93 4.98 -7.94 -21.99
C PHE A 93 4.07 -7.47 -20.85
N HIS A 94 2.82 -7.95 -20.82
CA HIS A 94 1.89 -7.63 -19.73
C HIS A 94 2.38 -8.19 -18.38
N MET A 95 2.98 -9.38 -18.36
CA MET A 95 3.58 -9.97 -17.15
C MET A 95 4.80 -9.19 -16.69
N ILE A 96 5.67 -8.74 -17.60
CA ILE A 96 6.82 -7.89 -17.27
C ILE A 96 6.35 -6.56 -16.67
N ASP A 97 5.41 -5.87 -17.33
CA ASP A 97 4.83 -4.61 -16.83
C ASP A 97 4.14 -4.81 -15.47
N TRP A 98 3.41 -5.92 -15.28
CA TRP A 98 2.83 -6.27 -13.99
C TRP A 98 3.90 -6.50 -12.91
N ILE A 99 4.96 -7.28 -13.19
CA ILE A 99 6.07 -7.48 -12.25
C ILE A 99 6.71 -6.15 -11.88
N PHE A 100 6.92 -5.25 -12.85
CA PHE A 100 7.43 -3.90 -12.60
C PHE A 100 6.49 -3.03 -11.76
N ARG A 101 5.17 -3.16 -11.91
CA ARG A 101 4.19 -2.44 -11.07
C ARG A 101 4.08 -3.03 -9.66
N VAL A 102 4.14 -4.35 -9.54
CA VAL A 102 4.14 -5.07 -8.26
C VAL A 102 5.38 -4.71 -7.47
N SER A 103 6.56 -4.74 -8.11
CA SER A 103 7.83 -4.39 -7.47
C SER A 103 7.91 -2.90 -7.10
N LYS A 104 7.20 -2.02 -7.80
CA LYS A 104 7.16 -0.58 -7.51
C LYS A 104 6.07 -0.10 -6.55
N GLY A 105 5.30 -0.99 -5.89
CA GLY A 105 4.49 -0.59 -4.73
C GLY A 105 2.96 -0.62 -4.88
N VAL A 106 2.41 -1.54 -5.69
CA VAL A 106 0.95 -1.79 -5.70
C VAL A 106 0.50 -2.72 -4.56
N PHE A 107 1.42 -3.50 -3.97
CA PHE A 107 1.09 -4.53 -2.97
C PHE A 107 1.83 -4.39 -1.63
N SER A 108 2.57 -3.30 -1.40
CA SER A 108 3.11 -3.03 -0.07
C SER A 108 1.95 -2.67 0.86
N GLN A 109 1.55 -3.64 1.68
CA GLN A 109 0.73 -3.35 2.85
C GLN A 109 1.64 -2.78 3.92
N TYR A 110 1.18 -1.77 4.62
CA TYR A 110 1.86 -1.25 5.79
C TYR A 110 1.23 -1.87 7.02
N THR A 111 2.06 -2.29 7.96
CA THR A 111 1.61 -2.70 9.29
C THR A 111 2.21 -1.78 10.32
N CYS A 112 1.35 -1.26 11.19
CA CYS A 112 1.80 -0.48 12.33
C CYS A 112 2.45 -1.40 13.37
N LEU A 113 3.67 -1.06 13.81
CA LEU A 113 4.36 -1.85 14.82
C LEU A 113 3.71 -1.72 16.22
N ASN A 114 3.09 -0.58 16.49
CA ASN A 114 2.45 -0.31 17.78
C ASN A 114 1.07 -1.01 17.94
N CYS A 115 0.16 -0.88 16.94
CA CYS A 115 -1.19 -1.44 17.04
C CYS A 115 -1.47 -2.64 16.12
N ARG A 116 -0.47 -3.11 15.35
CA ARG A 116 -0.59 -4.21 14.37
C ARG A 116 -1.65 -4.03 13.28
N TYR A 117 -2.23 -2.85 13.15
CA TYR A 117 -3.20 -2.53 12.11
C TYR A 117 -2.54 -2.59 10.72
N VAL A 118 -3.13 -3.36 9.81
CA VAL A 118 -2.68 -3.54 8.42
C VAL A 118 -3.48 -2.62 7.50
N PHE A 119 -2.80 -1.84 6.66
CA PHE A 119 -3.45 -0.87 5.79
C PHE A 119 -2.66 -0.62 4.50
N LYS A 120 -3.35 -0.16 3.44
CA LYS A 120 -2.73 0.04 2.13
C LYS A 120 -1.84 1.27 2.04
N LYS A 121 -2.25 2.38 2.69
CA LYS A 121 -1.52 3.65 2.66
C LYS A 121 -1.63 4.37 4.00
N PRO A 122 -0.51 4.86 4.56
CA PRO A 122 -0.52 5.67 5.77
C PRO A 122 -1.09 7.07 5.54
N LYS A 123 -1.56 7.71 6.61
CA LYS A 123 -1.97 9.12 6.57
C LYS A 123 -0.72 10.01 6.52
N VAL A 124 -0.73 10.96 5.60
CA VAL A 124 0.34 11.94 5.39
C VAL A 124 -0.21 13.36 5.46
N ASN A 125 0.63 14.34 5.77
CA ASN A 125 0.28 15.76 5.78
C ASN A 125 -0.91 16.08 6.71
N VAL A 126 -0.86 15.56 7.94
CA VAL A 126 -1.93 15.75 8.93
C VAL A 126 -1.94 17.21 9.39
N PRO A 127 -3.09 17.91 9.39
CA PRO A 127 -3.17 19.29 9.82
C PRO A 127 -2.76 19.42 11.29
N LEU A 128 -1.98 20.47 11.59
CA LEU A 128 -1.51 20.75 12.93
C LEU A 128 -2.55 21.59 13.69
N VAL A 129 -2.69 21.33 14.99
CA VAL A 129 -3.63 22.04 15.88
C VAL A 129 -2.84 22.98 16.79
N GLU A 130 -3.41 24.14 17.11
CA GLU A 130 -2.81 25.10 18.04
C GLU A 130 -2.87 24.54 19.47
N VAL A 131 -1.75 24.67 20.19
CA VAL A 131 -1.72 24.34 21.61
C VAL A 131 -2.22 25.57 22.35
N GLU A 132 -3.46 25.54 22.83
CA GLU A 132 -3.92 26.50 23.82
C GLU A 132 -3.03 26.32 25.06
N GLU A 133 -2.17 27.29 25.34
CA GLU A 133 -1.49 27.40 26.62
C GLU A 133 -2.60 27.57 27.66
N LYS A 134 -2.98 26.48 28.34
CA LYS A 134 -3.73 26.60 29.60
C LYS A 134 -2.83 27.41 30.52
N GLU A 135 -3.20 28.66 30.79
CA GLU A 135 -2.61 29.45 31.86
C GLU A 135 -2.66 28.61 33.14
N GLU A 136 -1.51 28.09 33.55
CA GLU A 136 -1.34 27.55 34.88
C GLU A 136 -1.66 28.70 35.84
N THR A 137 -2.81 28.60 36.48
CA THR A 137 -3.23 29.47 37.55
C THR A 137 -2.16 29.33 38.63
N LYS A 138 -1.27 30.32 38.72
CA LYS A 138 -0.29 30.42 39.82
C LYS A 138 -1.09 30.54 41.10
N LEU A 139 -1.29 29.41 41.79
CA LEU A 139 -1.73 29.41 43.17
C LEU A 139 -0.57 29.98 43.98
N TYR A 140 -0.60 31.28 44.25
CA TYR A 140 0.21 31.86 45.30
C TYR A 140 -0.28 31.24 46.61
N SER A 141 0.45 30.26 47.15
CA SER A 141 0.39 29.96 48.57
C SER A 141 1.29 30.97 49.28
N SER A 142 0.73 32.14 49.59
CA SER A 142 1.25 32.95 50.69
C SER A 142 0.78 32.29 51.98
N ASP A 143 1.74 31.88 52.82
CA ASP A 143 1.83 32.32 54.22
C ASP A 143 2.74 31.35 54.99
N GLU A 144 3.95 31.84 55.25
CA GLU A 144 4.81 31.40 56.35
C GLU A 144 4.21 31.84 57.70
N ASP A 145 4.78 31.28 58.78
CA ASP A 145 4.62 31.59 60.20
C ASP A 145 3.44 30.88 60.93
N THR A 146 3.64 29.97 61.89
CA THR A 146 4.42 30.17 63.12
C THR A 146 4.68 28.83 63.84
N LEU A 147 5.88 28.73 64.42
CA LEU A 147 6.30 27.71 65.41
C LEU A 147 5.53 27.85 66.72
N VAL A 148 5.06 26.75 67.30
CA VAL A 148 4.71 26.65 68.74
C VAL A 148 5.30 25.35 69.30
N TYR A 149 6.20 25.50 70.28
CA TYR A 149 6.70 24.44 71.15
C TYR A 149 5.59 23.94 72.09
N SER A 150 5.53 22.63 72.30
CA SER A 150 4.94 22.00 73.50
C SER A 150 5.71 20.75 73.85
#